data_AF-A0A4U9IQ44-F1
#
_entry.id   AF-A0A4U9IQ44-F1
#
_cell.length_a   1.000
_cell.length_b   1.000
_cell.length_c   1.000
_cell.angle_alpha   90.00
_cell.angle_beta   90.00
_cell.angle_gamma   90.00
#
_symmetry.space_group_name_H-M   'P 1'
#
loop_
_entity.id
_entity.type
_entity.pdbx_description
1 polymer ?
#
loop_
_entity_poly.entity_id
_entity_poly.type
_entity_poly.pdbx_seq_one_letter_code
_entity_poly.pdbx_strand_id
1 'polypeptide(L)' 'MAGVAEIIVGKQRQGPTGTVKVKFDGRYTLFSEFQEGSYDFGYRSGRKQA' A
#
# COMPACT_ATOMS: atom_id res chain seq x y z
N MET A 1 -9.99 9.03 -15.24
CA MET A 1 -10.10 9.21 -13.78
C MET A 1 -9.15 8.23 -13.14
N ALA A 2 -8.31 8.66 -12.19
CA ALA A 2 -7.44 7.75 -11.47
C ALA A 2 -8.26 7.00 -10.41
N GLY A 3 -8.16 5.67 -10.40
CA GLY A 3 -8.79 4.80 -9.41
C GLY A 3 -7.81 4.35 -8.32
N VAL A 4 -8.33 3.68 -7.30
CA VAL A 4 -7.52 3.01 -6.27
C VAL A 4 -7.24 1.58 -6.71
N ALA A 5 -6.00 1.12 -6.55
CA ALA A 5 -5.58 -0.24 -6.79
C ALA A 5 -4.67 -0.73 -5.65
N GLU A 6 -4.42 -2.04 -5.60
CA GLU A 6 -3.60 -2.69 -4.57
C GLU A 6 -2.48 -3.51 -5.21
N ILE A 7 -1.27 -3.38 -4.66
CA ILE A 7 -0.12 -4.25 -4.96
C ILE A 7 0.03 -5.23 -3.79
N ILE A 8 -0.11 -6.52 -4.07
CA ILE A 8 0.02 -7.59 -3.07
C ILE A 8 1.41 -8.21 -3.17
N VAL A 9 2.21 -8.04 -2.13
CA VAL A 9 3.53 -8.68 -2.00
C VAL A 9 3.34 -10.06 -1.41
N GLY A 10 3.10 -11.06 -2.26
CA GLY A 10 2.86 -12.44 -1.84
C GLY A 10 4.09 -13.18 -1.30
N LYS A 11 5.30 -12.72 -1.63
CA LYS A 11 6.55 -13.27 -1.09
C LYS A 11 7.63 -12.19 -0.99
N GLN A 12 8.35 -12.18 0.13
CA GLN A 12 9.57 -11.40 0.32
C GLN A 12 10.58 -12.21 1.12
N ARG A 13 11.84 -12.31 0.66
CA ARG A 13 12.88 -13.07 1.39
C ARG A 13 13.36 -12.21 2.55
N GLN A 14 13.35 -12.78 3.77
CA GLN A 14 13.83 -12.12 4.98
C GLN A 14 13.18 -10.75 5.24
N GLY A 15 11.93 -10.57 4.81
CA GLY A 15 11.17 -9.34 5.01
C GLY A 15 9.67 -9.58 5.09
N PRO A 16 8.89 -8.57 5.50
CA PRO A 16 7.45 -8.69 5.63
C PRO A 16 6.77 -8.76 4.25
N THR A 17 5.70 -9.55 4.18
CA THR A 17 4.70 -9.48 3.12
C THR A 17 3.64 -8.45 3.46
N GLY A 18 2.86 -7.99 2.48
CA GLY A 18 1.81 -7.02 2.73
C GLY A 18 1.11 -6.56 1.48
N THR A 19 0.19 -5.62 1.66
CA THR A 19 -0.57 -4.98 0.59
C THR A 19 -0.29 -3.49 0.62
N VAL A 20 -0.04 -2.90 -0.55
CA VAL A 20 0.23 -1.47 -0.71
C VAL A 20 -0.85 -0.87 -1.60
N LYS A 21 -1.54 0.15 -1.11
CA LYS A 21 -2.51 0.91 -1.91
C LYS A 21 -1.76 1.87 -2.84
N VAL A 22 -2.21 1.95 -4.09
CA VAL A 22 -1.64 2.80 -5.14
C VAL A 22 -2.77 3.47 -5.93
N LYS A 23 -2.46 4.56 -6.64
CA LYS A 23 -3.36 5.11 -7.66
C LYS A 23 -3.09 4.42 -9.00
N PHE A 24 -4.14 4.14 -9.77
CA PHE A 24 -4.03 3.62 -11.14
C PHE A 24 -4.73 4.55 -12.14
N ASP A 25 -3.98 5.09 -13.10
CA ASP A 25 -4.54 5.81 -14.25
C ASP A 25 -4.60 4.90 -15.47
N GLY A 26 -5.79 4.38 -15.76
CA GLY A 26 -6.04 3.46 -16.87
C GLY A 26 -5.82 4.04 -18.27
N ARG A 27 -5.70 5.37 -18.42
CA ARG A 27 -5.39 5.98 -19.72
C ARG A 27 -3.94 5.74 -20.15
N TYR A 28 -3.05 5.57 -19.18
CA TYR A 28 -1.62 5.44 -19.39
C TYR A 28 -1.06 4.13 -18.82
N THR A 29 -1.92 3.29 -18.23
CA THR A 29 -1.53 2.07 -17.50
C THR A 29 -0.47 2.38 -16.44
N LEU A 30 -0.64 3.51 -15.74
CA LEU A 30 0.37 4.06 -14.84
C LEU A 30 -0.07 3.92 -13.38
N PHE A 31 0.83 3.38 -12.56
CA PHE A 31 0.71 3.37 -11.11
C PHE A 31 1.46 4.56 -10.50
N SER A 32 0.86 5.23 -9.50
CA SER A 32 1.49 6.32 -8.77
C SER A 32 1.18 6.27 -7.28
N GLU A 33 1.90 7.08 -6.50
CA GLU A 33 1.80 7.09 -5.04
C GLU A 33 0.39 7.45 -4.56
N PHE A 34 -0.11 6.66 -3.61
CA PHE A 34 -1.38 6.91 -2.94
C PHE A 34 -1.12 7.74 -1.68
N GLN A 35 -1.31 9.06 -1.77
CA GLN A 35 -1.06 10.02 -0.69
C GLN A 35 -2.13 10.02 0.41
N GLU A 36 -2.48 8.86 0.95
CA GLU A 36 -3.34 8.79 2.15
C GLU A 36 -2.45 8.45 3.35
N GLY A 37 -2.48 9.32 4.36
CA GLY A 37 -1.48 9.42 5.43
C GLY A 37 -1.16 8.11 6.14
N SER A 38 0.14 7.92 6.38
CA SER A 38 0.79 6.79 7.03
C SER A 38 0.85 5.49 6.21
N TYR A 39 2.06 5.15 5.78
CA TYR A 39 2.39 3.83 5.28
C TYR A 39 2.19 2.80 6.41
N ASP A 40 1.01 2.16 6.46
CA ASP A 40 0.77 1.03 7.36
C ASP A 40 1.51 -0.20 6.82
N PHE A 41 2.82 -0.25 7.09
CA PHE A 41 3.67 -1.41 6.78
C PHE A 41 3.41 -2.58 7.74
N GLY A 42 2.16 -2.88 8.12
CA GLY A 42 1.77 -4.09 8.84
C GLY A 42 2.49 -4.38 10.18
N TYR A 43 3.41 -3.53 10.63
CA TYR A 43 3.90 -3.51 11.99
C TYR A 43 2.73 -3.01 12.81
N ARG A 44 2.03 -3.94 13.45
CA ARG A 44 0.98 -3.68 14.44
C ARG A 44 1.59 -2.81 15.54
N SER A 45 1.61 -1.50 15.29
CA SER A 45 1.98 -0.47 16.25
C SER A 45 0.96 -0.58 17.37
N GLY A 46 1.36 -1.24 18.45
CA GLY A 46 0.54 -1.49 19.63
C GLY A 46 0.27 -0.23 20.43
N ARG A 47 -0.23 0.84 19.79
CA ARG A 47 -0.68 2.03 20.50
C ARG A 47 -2.10 1.77 21.03
N LYS A 48 -2.19 1.13 22.20
CA LYS A 48 -3.35 1.32 23.07
C LYS A 48 -3.43 2.82 23.37
N GLN A 49 -4.48 3.48 22.89
CA GLN A 49 -4.85 4.81 23.36
C GLN A 49 -5.38 4.65 24.79
N ALA A 50 -4.74 5.36 25.73
CA ALA A 50 -5.25 5.63 27.06
C ALA A 50 -6.19 6.83 27.00
#